data_AF-A0A6I8W5I2-F1
#
_entry.id   AF-A0A6I8W5I2-F1
#
_cell.length_a   1.000
_cell.length_b   1.000
_cell.length_c   1.000
_cell.angle_alpha   90.00
_cell.angle_beta   90.00
_cell.angle_gamma   90.00
#
_symmetry.space_group_name_H-M   'P 1'
#
loop_
_entity.id
_entity.type
_entity.pdbx_description
1 polymer ?
#
loop_
_entity_poly.entity_id
_entity_poly.type
_entity_poly.pdbx_seq_one_letter_code
_entity_poly.pdbx_strand_id
1 'polypeptide(L)'
;MAEAANVRQNLQNVPSIFEISAAETLDNLIYPALSKIFDYFGLRLDFKLWGNLRVREELSPLLTWILQYLYLRNRASSFGESFYGLQRTATGTGELSRLTLRYPSEPPQEDKWTYIFLKMLEVLAFFLQFIQWWYSNDQRRKVGGTLQNPEAMQKRDLPEEVKQTLPQIGKCPICLLPLQTPTACSVSGYVFCWKCIISHMKEHGTCPVTSYPISLDDLVRIYET
;
A
#
# COMPACT_ATOMS: atom_id res chain seq x y z
N MET A 1 -21.85 44.33 10.09
CA MET A 1 -22.39 43.06 9.54
C MET A 1 -21.59 42.53 8.36
N ALA A 2 -21.04 43.36 7.46
CA ALA A 2 -20.18 42.91 6.35
C ALA A 2 -18.85 42.27 6.79
N GLU A 3 -18.28 42.73 7.91
CA GLU A 3 -17.02 42.22 8.46
C GLU A 3 -17.13 40.77 8.98
N ALA A 4 -18.26 40.40 9.60
CA ALA A 4 -18.47 39.01 10.03
C ALA A 4 -18.63 38.03 8.84
N ALA A 5 -19.07 38.52 7.68
CA ALA A 5 -19.19 37.72 6.46
C ALA A 5 -17.82 37.48 5.80
N ASN A 6 -16.93 38.49 5.79
CA ASN A 6 -15.58 38.34 5.22
C ASN A 6 -14.70 37.37 6.04
N VAL A 7 -14.89 37.30 7.37
CA VAL A 7 -14.14 36.40 8.26
C VAL A 7 -14.58 34.95 8.04
N ARG A 8 -15.89 34.70 7.86
CA ARG A 8 -16.41 33.35 7.57
C ARG A 8 -15.98 32.83 6.20
N GLN A 9 -15.99 33.68 5.17
CA GLN A 9 -15.47 33.31 3.84
C GLN A 9 -13.97 32.98 3.87
N ASN A 10 -13.19 33.66 4.71
CA ASN A 10 -11.77 33.35 4.87
C ASN A 10 -11.50 31.99 5.53
N LEU A 11 -12.34 31.58 6.49
CA LEU A 11 -12.25 30.27 7.15
C LEU A 11 -12.69 29.12 6.25
N GLN A 12 -13.66 29.35 5.35
CA GLN A 12 -14.14 28.33 4.40
C GLN A 12 -13.17 28.09 3.24
N ASN A 13 -12.23 29.00 2.97
CA ASN A 13 -11.29 28.88 1.86
C ASN A 13 -10.00 28.12 2.21
N VAL A 14 -9.90 27.54 3.42
CA VAL A 14 -8.73 26.80 3.90
C VAL A 14 -8.93 25.29 3.64
N PRO A 15 -7.95 24.60 3.02
CA PRO A 15 -8.08 23.17 2.74
C PRO A 15 -7.97 22.29 3.98
N SER A 16 -8.52 21.08 3.89
CA SER A 16 -8.41 20.09 4.96
C SER A 16 -7.02 19.46 5.00
N ILE A 17 -6.60 19.02 6.19
CA ILE A 17 -5.31 18.33 6.38
C ILE A 17 -5.23 17.04 5.54
N PHE A 18 -6.37 16.36 5.36
CA PHE A 18 -6.44 15.13 4.57
C PHE A 18 -6.16 15.40 3.09
N GLU A 19 -6.70 16.47 2.51
CA GLU A 19 -6.43 16.84 1.11
C GLU A 19 -4.98 17.23 0.90
N ILE A 20 -4.38 17.96 1.85
CA ILE A 20 -2.95 18.31 1.79
C ILE A 20 -2.10 17.03 1.79
N SER A 21 -2.39 16.10 2.71
CA SER A 21 -1.66 14.83 2.81
C SER A 21 -1.85 13.96 1.55
N ALA A 22 -3.04 14.01 0.96
CA ALA A 22 -3.35 13.25 -0.24
C ALA A 22 -2.68 13.84 -1.49
N ALA A 23 -2.60 15.17 -1.58
CA ALA A 23 -1.86 15.89 -2.63
C ALA A 23 -0.36 15.58 -2.58
N GLU A 24 0.24 15.62 -1.39
CA GLU A 24 1.65 15.29 -1.17
C GLU A 24 1.94 13.82 -1.53
N THR A 25 1.04 12.91 -1.12
CA THR A 25 1.15 11.49 -1.49
C THR A 25 1.15 11.35 -3.02
N LEU A 26 0.22 12.00 -3.71
CA LEU A 26 0.13 11.93 -5.16
C LEU A 26 1.42 12.40 -5.86
N ASP A 27 1.97 13.55 -5.42
CA ASP A 27 3.20 14.12 -5.98
C ASP A 27 4.40 13.17 -5.79
N ASN A 28 4.51 12.52 -4.62
CA ASN A 28 5.58 11.56 -4.35
C ASN A 28 5.48 10.27 -5.19
N LEU A 29 4.30 9.94 -5.73
CA LEU A 29 4.10 8.75 -6.57
C LEU A 29 4.45 8.98 -8.05
N ILE A 30 4.54 10.23 -8.53
CA ILE A 30 4.76 10.53 -9.96
C ILE A 30 6.08 9.94 -10.45
N TYR A 31 7.17 10.22 -9.76
CA TYR A 31 8.51 9.76 -10.13
C TYR A 31 8.63 8.23 -10.23
N PRO A 32 8.29 7.44 -9.18
CA PRO A 32 8.39 5.98 -9.26
C PRO A 32 7.42 5.37 -10.29
N ALA A 33 6.25 5.97 -10.51
CA ALA A 33 5.31 5.51 -11.54
C ALA A 33 5.88 5.68 -12.94
N LEU A 34 6.40 6.87 -13.26
CA LEU A 34 7.04 7.14 -14.55
C LEU A 34 8.25 6.23 -14.79
N SER A 35 9.10 6.04 -13.78
CA SER A 35 10.23 5.12 -13.88
C SER A 35 9.80 3.71 -14.29
N LYS A 36 8.77 3.15 -13.64
CA LYS A 36 8.26 1.82 -13.97
C LYS A 36 7.69 1.72 -15.37
N ILE A 37 7.05 2.78 -15.86
CA ILE A 37 6.49 2.82 -17.22
C ILE A 37 7.63 2.75 -18.25
N PHE A 38 8.68 3.55 -18.07
CA PHE A 38 9.83 3.51 -18.98
C PHE A 38 10.55 2.18 -18.93
N ASP A 39 10.69 1.57 -17.74
CA ASP A 39 11.21 0.21 -17.59
C ASP A 39 10.35 -0.83 -18.32
N TYR A 40 9.02 -0.73 -18.21
CA TYR A 40 8.08 -1.67 -18.86
C TYR A 40 8.11 -1.57 -20.39
N PHE A 41 8.10 -0.35 -20.94
CA PHE A 41 8.14 -0.13 -22.38
C PHE A 41 9.53 -0.34 -22.99
N GLY A 42 10.55 -0.63 -22.17
CA GLY A 42 11.93 -0.77 -22.64
C GLY A 42 12.44 0.48 -23.34
N LEU A 43 11.90 1.66 -22.97
CA LEU A 43 12.28 2.98 -23.52
C LEU A 43 13.61 3.44 -22.92
N ARG A 44 14.57 2.51 -22.91
CA ARG A 44 15.93 2.74 -22.51
C ARG A 44 16.67 3.53 -23.59
N LEU A 45 16.42 4.83 -23.65
CA LEU A 45 17.11 5.74 -24.54
C LEU A 45 18.53 5.99 -24.01
N ASP A 46 19.43 5.04 -24.26
CA ASP A 46 20.88 5.17 -24.07
C ASP A 46 21.40 6.18 -25.11
N PHE A 47 21.23 7.48 -24.85
CA PHE A 47 21.80 8.53 -25.70
C PHE A 47 23.31 8.56 -25.52
N LYS A 48 24.04 7.95 -26.46
CA LYS A 48 25.50 8.06 -26.54
C LYS A 48 25.90 9.44 -27.09
N LEU A 49 25.84 10.48 -26.25
CA LEU A 49 26.41 11.78 -26.60
C LEU A 49 27.94 11.71 -26.63
N TRP A 50 28.52 12.50 -27.52
CA TRP A 50 29.93 12.54 -27.95
C TRP A 50 30.94 12.51 -26.78
N GLY A 51 31.41 11.32 -26.38
CA GLY A 51 32.46 11.14 -25.37
C GLY A 51 32.22 9.98 -24.38
N ASN A 52 33.17 9.76 -23.46
CA ASN A 52 33.14 8.73 -22.41
C ASN A 52 32.20 9.07 -21.22
N LEU A 53 31.07 9.77 -21.49
CA LEU A 53 30.09 10.08 -20.46
C LEU A 53 28.82 9.26 -20.70
N ARG A 54 28.66 8.19 -19.93
CA ARG A 54 27.50 7.31 -19.99
C ARG A 54 26.40 7.90 -19.10
N VAL A 55 25.51 8.72 -19.67
CA VAL A 55 24.32 9.20 -18.97
C VAL A 55 23.28 8.09 -18.99
N ARG A 56 23.04 7.45 -17.84
CA ARG A 56 21.92 6.50 -17.68
C ARG A 56 20.64 7.32 -17.58
N GLU A 57 19.71 7.08 -18.49
CA GLU A 57 18.34 7.61 -18.58
C GLU A 57 17.80 8.45 -17.40
N GLU A 58 17.71 9.75 -17.65
CA GLU A 58 17.08 10.78 -16.80
C GLU A 58 15.69 11.19 -17.34
N LEU A 59 15.01 10.32 -18.08
CA LEU A 59 13.76 10.68 -18.77
C LEU A 59 12.58 10.83 -17.79
N SER A 60 12.49 9.96 -16.77
CA SER A 60 11.49 10.07 -15.69
C SER A 60 11.58 11.39 -14.92
N PRO A 61 12.77 11.82 -14.42
CA PRO A 61 12.88 13.11 -13.74
C PRO A 61 12.66 14.29 -14.70
N LEU A 62 13.10 14.21 -15.96
CA LEU A 62 12.84 15.25 -16.95
C LEU A 62 11.34 15.43 -17.23
N LEU A 63 10.60 14.34 -17.41
CA LEU A 63 9.16 14.40 -17.65
C LEU A 63 8.39 14.86 -16.41
N THR A 64 8.81 14.45 -15.21
CA THR A 64 8.28 14.96 -13.93
C THR A 64 8.51 16.47 -13.82
N TRP A 65 9.71 16.95 -14.19
CA TRP A 65 10.04 18.37 -14.19
C TRP A 65 9.19 19.17 -15.18
N ILE A 66 9.02 18.67 -16.42
CA ILE A 66 8.14 19.31 -17.41
C ILE A 66 6.70 19.38 -16.91
N LEU A 67 6.16 18.27 -16.39
CA LEU A 67 4.81 18.22 -15.83
C LEU A 67 4.64 19.27 -14.74
N GLN A 68 5.52 19.25 -13.73
CA GLN A 68 5.46 20.17 -12.61
C GLN A 68 5.63 21.62 -13.05
N TYR A 69 6.51 21.89 -14.02
CA TYR A 69 6.70 23.22 -14.60
C TYR A 69 5.44 23.74 -15.30
N LEU A 70 4.78 22.91 -16.11
CA LEU A 70 3.54 23.28 -16.82
C LEU A 70 2.41 23.61 -15.83
N TYR A 71 2.26 22.82 -14.77
CA TYR A 71 1.25 23.06 -13.75
C TYR A 71 1.55 24.30 -12.90
N LEU A 72 2.80 24.50 -12.48
CA LEU A 72 3.20 25.71 -11.76
C LEU A 72 3.02 26.97 -12.60
N ARG A 73 3.35 26.91 -13.90
CA ARG A 73 3.24 28.04 -14.81
C ARG A 73 1.80 28.43 -15.11
N ASN A 74 0.91 27.44 -15.28
CA ASN A 74 -0.47 27.71 -15.70
C ASN A 74 -1.44 27.84 -14.52
N ARG A 75 -1.23 27.10 -13.43
CA ARG A 75 -2.17 27.00 -12.30
C ARG A 75 -1.63 27.49 -10.97
N ALA A 76 -0.36 27.88 -10.87
CA ALA A 76 0.29 28.26 -9.61
C ALA A 76 0.11 27.18 -8.50
N SER A 77 0.08 25.91 -8.91
CA SER A 77 -0.10 24.74 -8.05
C SER A 77 0.81 23.62 -8.51
N SER A 78 1.15 22.69 -7.62
CA SER A 78 1.71 21.40 -8.05
C SER A 78 0.66 20.56 -8.79
N PHE A 79 1.09 19.46 -9.42
CA PHE A 79 0.20 18.47 -9.99
C PHE A 79 -0.79 17.93 -8.93
N GLY A 80 -0.27 17.49 -7.78
CA GLY A 80 -1.07 17.01 -6.65
C GLY A 80 -2.02 18.07 -6.13
N GLU A 81 -1.55 19.30 -5.92
CA GLU A 81 -2.41 20.41 -5.49
C GLU A 81 -3.54 20.67 -6.49
N SER A 82 -3.26 20.72 -7.80
CA SER A 82 -4.27 20.90 -8.85
C SER A 82 -5.31 19.78 -8.85
N PHE A 83 -4.89 18.54 -8.63
CA PHE A 83 -5.78 17.37 -8.59
C PHE A 83 -6.82 17.48 -7.47
N TYR A 84 -6.41 17.96 -6.30
CA TYR A 84 -7.30 18.20 -5.15
C TYR A 84 -7.95 19.60 -5.17
N GLY A 85 -7.85 20.34 -6.28
CA GLY A 85 -8.50 21.65 -6.44
C GLY A 85 -7.86 22.77 -5.60
N LEU A 86 -6.59 22.62 -5.28
CA LEU A 86 -5.83 23.51 -4.42
C LEU A 86 -4.89 24.43 -5.23
N GLN A 87 -4.73 25.67 -4.78
CA GLN A 87 -3.87 26.65 -5.45
C GLN A 87 -3.04 27.46 -4.44
N ARG A 88 -1.81 27.84 -4.82
CA ARG A 88 -0.96 28.71 -4.01
C ARG A 88 -1.27 30.17 -4.35
N THR A 89 -1.74 30.90 -3.36
CA THR A 89 -2.03 32.34 -3.46
C THR A 89 -1.09 33.10 -2.55
N ALA A 90 -0.54 34.22 -3.05
CA ALA A 90 0.25 35.12 -2.22
C ALA A 90 -0.72 35.99 -1.42
N THR A 91 -0.79 35.78 -0.10
CA THR A 91 -1.58 36.66 0.77
C THR A 91 -0.68 37.81 1.22
N GLY A 92 -0.86 38.97 0.62
CA GLY A 92 -0.13 40.20 0.97
C GLY A 92 -0.82 40.94 2.11
N THR A 93 -0.49 40.62 3.35
CA THR A 93 -0.90 41.40 4.53
C THR A 93 0.35 41.80 5.31
N GLY A 94 0.92 42.97 4.98
CA GLY A 94 2.01 43.62 5.71
C GLY A 94 3.37 42.91 5.68
N GLU A 95 4.36 43.52 5.02
CA GLU A 95 5.81 43.22 4.96
C GLU A 95 6.30 41.80 4.61
N LEU A 96 5.51 40.73 4.72
CA LEU A 96 5.90 39.37 4.32
C LEU A 96 4.84 38.72 3.41
N SER A 97 5.21 38.52 2.15
CA SER A 97 4.44 37.73 1.19
C SER A 97 4.47 36.25 1.60
N ARG A 98 3.48 35.80 2.37
CA ARG A 98 3.33 34.38 2.72
C ARG A 98 2.53 33.68 1.64
N LEU A 99 3.12 32.66 1.03
CA LEU A 99 2.40 31.75 0.14
C LEU A 99 1.48 30.85 0.98
N THR A 100 0.18 30.96 0.75
CA THR A 100 -0.83 30.16 1.44
C THR A 100 -1.64 29.36 0.45
N LEU A 101 -1.88 28.10 0.81
CA LEU A 101 -2.68 27.16 0.05
C LEU A 101 -4.17 27.43 0.31
N ARG A 102 -4.95 27.68 -0.75
CA ARG A 102 -6.39 27.99 -0.68
C ARG A 102 -7.16 27.37 -1.83
N TYR A 103 -8.48 27.26 -1.65
CA TYR A 103 -9.39 27.00 -2.76
C TYR A 103 -9.53 28.24 -3.66
N PRO A 104 -9.47 28.08 -4.99
CA PRO A 104 -9.77 29.17 -5.91
C PRO A 104 -11.25 29.54 -5.81
N SER A 105 -11.54 30.85 -5.71
CA SER A 105 -12.93 31.36 -5.68
C SER A 105 -13.60 31.40 -7.06
N GLU A 106 -12.80 31.36 -8.12
CA GLU A 106 -13.26 31.39 -9.51
C GLU A 106 -12.52 30.29 -10.31
N PRO A 107 -13.21 29.60 -11.23
CA PRO A 107 -12.55 28.61 -12.07
C PRO A 107 -11.51 29.31 -12.96
N PRO A 108 -10.32 28.70 -13.16
CA PRO A 108 -9.28 29.30 -13.98
C PRO A 108 -9.79 29.46 -15.42
N GLN A 109 -9.66 30.68 -15.98
CA GLN A 109 -9.96 30.96 -17.38
C GLN A 109 -8.86 30.39 -18.27
N GLU A 110 -8.86 29.07 -18.45
CA GLU A 110 -7.96 28.37 -19.35
C GLU A 110 -8.60 28.17 -20.73
N ASP A 111 -7.77 28.21 -21.78
CA ASP A 111 -8.19 27.77 -23.10
C ASP A 111 -8.72 26.34 -23.02
N LYS A 112 -9.85 26.07 -23.69
CA LYS A 112 -10.52 24.75 -23.65
C LYS A 112 -9.55 23.59 -23.94
N TRP A 113 -8.62 23.79 -24.87
CA TRP A 113 -7.61 22.79 -25.22
C TRP A 113 -6.60 22.53 -24.11
N THR A 114 -6.11 23.59 -23.46
CA THR A 114 -5.20 23.50 -22.32
C THR A 114 -5.88 22.78 -21.16
N TYR A 115 -7.14 23.12 -20.88
CA TYR A 115 -7.96 22.46 -19.86
C TYR A 115 -8.12 20.96 -20.15
N ILE A 116 -8.55 20.61 -21.38
CA ILE A 116 -8.73 19.21 -21.79
C ILE A 116 -7.42 18.44 -21.69
N PHE A 117 -6.32 19.01 -22.17
CA PHE A 117 -5.00 18.38 -22.13
C PHE A 117 -4.54 18.09 -20.70
N LEU A 118 -4.60 19.09 -19.81
CA LEU A 118 -4.21 18.93 -18.41
C LEU A 118 -5.10 17.91 -17.70
N LYS A 119 -6.42 17.94 -17.93
CA LYS A 119 -7.34 16.95 -17.34
C LYS A 119 -7.13 15.55 -17.88
N MET A 120 -6.83 15.37 -19.16
CA MET A 120 -6.47 14.06 -19.72
C MET A 120 -5.19 13.51 -19.07
N LEU A 121 -4.23 14.37 -18.77
CA LEU A 121 -2.99 14.00 -18.09
C LEU A 121 -3.22 13.59 -16.63
N GLU A 122 -4.11 14.29 -15.90
CA GLU A 122 -4.55 13.88 -14.55
C GLU A 122 -5.24 12.51 -14.57
N VAL A 123 -6.16 12.30 -15.51
CA VAL A 123 -6.86 11.01 -15.67
C VAL A 123 -5.87 9.90 -16.01
N LEU A 124 -4.94 10.15 -16.93
CA LEU A 124 -3.90 9.19 -17.29
C LEU A 124 -3.05 8.81 -16.07
N ALA A 125 -2.62 9.78 -15.26
CA ALA A 125 -1.85 9.53 -14.05
C ALA A 125 -2.62 8.63 -13.04
N PHE A 126 -3.93 8.84 -12.87
CA PHE A 126 -4.77 7.98 -12.04
C PHE A 126 -4.82 6.53 -12.56
N PHE A 127 -5.02 6.35 -13.87
CA PHE A 127 -5.01 5.01 -14.49
C PHE A 127 -3.65 4.31 -14.36
N LEU A 128 -2.55 5.07 -14.40
CA LEU A 128 -1.21 4.54 -14.20
C LEU A 128 -0.96 4.11 -12.75
N GLN A 129 -1.46 4.86 -11.76
CA GLN A 129 -1.44 4.43 -10.36
C GLN A 129 -2.26 3.14 -10.15
N PHE A 130 -3.42 3.04 -10.79
CA PHE A 130 -4.23 1.83 -10.77
C PHE A 130 -3.46 0.63 -11.35
N ILE A 131 -2.78 0.79 -12.49
CA ILE A 131 -1.95 -0.26 -13.09
C ILE A 131 -0.77 -0.64 -12.19
N GLN A 132 -0.11 0.35 -11.57
CA GLN A 132 0.98 0.10 -10.62
C GLN A 132 0.49 -0.71 -9.41
N TRP A 133 -0.67 -0.36 -8.85
CA TRP A 133 -1.28 -1.11 -7.75
C TRP A 133 -1.66 -2.51 -8.21
N TRP A 134 -2.30 -2.64 -9.37
CA TRP A 134 -2.73 -3.92 -9.94
C TRP A 134 -1.55 -4.87 -10.11
N TYR A 135 -0.45 -4.39 -10.70
CA TYR A 135 0.75 -5.18 -10.91
C TYR A 135 1.51 -5.45 -9.60
N SER A 136 1.55 -4.49 -8.66
CA SER A 136 2.11 -4.72 -7.33
C SER A 136 1.33 -5.78 -6.56
N ASN A 137 0.00 -5.82 -6.72
CA ASN A 137 -0.85 -6.82 -6.10
C ASN A 137 -0.66 -8.20 -6.75
N ASP A 138 -0.53 -8.25 -8.08
CA ASP A 138 -0.16 -9.47 -8.81
C ASP A 138 1.19 -10.03 -8.35
N GLN A 139 2.19 -9.17 -8.13
CA GLN A 139 3.47 -9.58 -7.55
C GLN A 139 3.30 -10.10 -6.11
N ARG A 140 2.52 -9.44 -5.25
CA ARG A 140 2.24 -9.96 -3.89
C ARG A 140 1.54 -11.32 -3.89
N ARG A 141 0.62 -11.56 -4.85
CA ARG A 141 -0.04 -12.86 -5.04
C ARG A 141 0.93 -13.95 -5.49
N LYS A 142 1.90 -13.61 -6.34
CA LYS A 142 2.92 -14.55 -6.83
C LYS A 142 3.96 -14.90 -5.76
N VAL A 143 4.34 -13.97 -4.90
CA VAL A 143 5.30 -14.23 -3.79
C VAL A 143 4.76 -15.27 -2.80
N GLY A 144 3.44 -15.38 -2.63
CA GLY A 144 2.81 -16.44 -1.84
C GLY A 144 2.75 -17.82 -2.51
N GLY A 145 3.02 -17.92 -3.82
CA GLY A 145 2.88 -19.16 -4.61
C GLY A 145 4.16 -19.65 -5.31
N THR A 146 5.24 -18.88 -5.31
CA THR A 146 6.53 -19.27 -5.93
C THR A 146 7.38 -20.18 -5.05
N LEU A 147 7.03 -20.37 -3.78
CA LEU A 147 7.64 -21.40 -2.97
C LEU A 147 7.07 -22.74 -3.43
N GLN A 148 7.87 -23.53 -4.15
CA GLN A 148 7.58 -24.95 -4.29
C GLN A 148 7.52 -25.51 -2.88
N ASN A 149 6.35 -25.97 -2.45
CA ASN A 149 6.21 -26.66 -1.19
C ASN A 149 7.20 -27.83 -1.25
N PRO A 150 8.18 -27.92 -0.33
CA PRO A 150 9.10 -29.05 -0.33
C PRO A 150 8.31 -30.35 -0.36
N GLU A 151 8.81 -31.34 -1.09
CA GLU A 151 8.20 -32.66 -1.08
C GLU A 151 7.99 -33.11 0.37
N ALA A 152 6.82 -33.67 0.65
CA ALA A 152 6.47 -34.10 1.99
C ALA A 152 7.61 -34.97 2.54
N MET A 153 8.06 -34.69 3.78
CA MET A 153 9.12 -35.47 4.41
C MET A 153 8.82 -36.97 4.26
N GLN A 154 9.79 -37.71 3.73
CA GLN A 154 9.66 -39.15 3.54
C GLN A 154 9.33 -39.78 4.89
N LYS A 155 8.19 -40.46 4.99
CA LYS A 155 7.81 -41.17 6.22
C LYS A 155 8.90 -42.20 6.50
N ARG A 156 9.56 -42.09 7.65
CA ARG A 156 10.47 -43.12 8.13
C ARG A 156 9.64 -44.37 8.41
N ASP A 157 10.11 -45.53 7.99
CA ASP A 157 9.50 -46.80 8.37
C ASP A 157 9.88 -47.07 9.84
N LEU A 158 8.96 -46.74 10.76
CA LEU A 158 9.13 -47.07 12.17
C LEU A 158 8.86 -48.57 12.41
N PRO A 159 9.57 -49.21 13.36
CA PRO A 159 9.26 -50.57 13.81
C PRO A 159 7.79 -50.69 14.28
N GLU A 160 7.16 -51.86 14.10
CA GLU A 160 5.75 -52.07 14.47
C GLU A 160 5.46 -51.78 15.95
N GLU A 161 6.41 -52.07 16.84
CA GLU A 161 6.32 -51.79 18.27
C GLU A 161 6.11 -50.28 18.53
N VAL A 162 6.71 -49.42 17.72
CA VAL A 162 6.59 -47.96 17.85
C VAL A 162 5.33 -47.44 17.16
N LYS A 163 4.83 -48.13 16.13
CA LYS A 163 3.55 -47.75 15.49
C LYS A 163 2.37 -47.84 16.45
N GLN A 164 2.42 -48.76 17.41
CA GLN A 164 1.35 -48.97 18.40
C GLN A 164 1.26 -47.87 19.46
N THR A 165 2.36 -47.14 19.70
CA THR A 165 2.42 -46.03 20.67
C THR A 165 2.21 -44.66 20.04
N LEU A 166 2.03 -44.57 18.72
CA LEU A 166 1.80 -43.31 18.02
C LEU A 166 0.48 -42.66 18.48
N PRO A 167 0.45 -41.32 18.62
CA PRO A 167 -0.77 -40.61 18.93
C PRO A 167 -1.81 -40.86 17.83
N GLN A 168 -3.05 -41.14 18.25
CA GLN A 168 -4.17 -41.41 17.36
C GLN A 168 -4.46 -40.18 16.50
N ILE A 169 -4.31 -40.34 15.19
CA ILE A 169 -4.54 -39.28 14.20
C ILE A 169 -6.03 -38.88 14.24
N GLY A 170 -6.32 -37.58 14.22
CA GLY A 170 -7.69 -37.05 14.13
C GLY A 170 -8.43 -36.89 15.47
N LYS A 171 -7.80 -37.18 16.61
CA LYS A 171 -8.36 -36.93 17.94
C LYS A 171 -7.65 -35.77 18.64
N CYS A 172 -8.39 -35.01 19.44
CA CYS A 172 -7.82 -33.93 20.24
C CYS A 172 -7.01 -34.48 21.42
N PRO A 173 -5.78 -34.02 21.68
CA PRO A 173 -4.98 -34.49 22.82
C PRO A 173 -5.54 -34.12 24.20
N ILE A 174 -6.41 -33.11 24.28
CA ILE A 174 -6.98 -32.62 25.55
C ILE A 174 -8.23 -33.42 25.93
N CYS A 175 -9.17 -33.56 25.00
CA CYS A 175 -10.46 -34.22 25.28
C CYS A 175 -10.58 -35.64 24.73
N LEU A 176 -9.58 -36.12 23.97
CA LEU A 176 -9.50 -37.47 23.37
C LEU A 176 -10.68 -37.83 22.43
N LEU A 177 -11.50 -36.85 22.09
CA LEU A 177 -12.63 -36.92 21.17
C LEU A 177 -12.19 -36.51 19.75
N PRO A 178 -12.98 -36.85 18.71
CA PRO A 178 -12.77 -36.33 17.36
C PRO A 178 -12.72 -34.79 17.38
N LEU A 179 -11.83 -34.22 16.57
CA LEU A 179 -11.58 -32.78 16.53
C LEU A 179 -12.85 -31.99 16.14
N GLN A 180 -13.32 -31.16 17.07
CA GLN A 180 -14.41 -30.20 16.85
C GLN A 180 -13.77 -28.84 16.60
N THR A 181 -13.98 -28.25 15.40
CA THR A 181 -13.30 -27.02 14.95
C THR A 181 -11.77 -27.12 15.10
N PRO A 182 -11.10 -27.90 14.23
CA PRO A 182 -9.67 -28.18 14.35
C PRO A 182 -8.88 -26.87 14.35
N THR A 183 -8.03 -26.70 15.35
CA THR A 183 -7.20 -25.50 15.54
C THR A 183 -5.76 -25.96 15.71
N ALA A 184 -4.90 -25.57 14.77
CA ALA A 184 -3.48 -25.82 14.85
C ALA A 184 -2.80 -24.76 15.74
N CYS A 185 -1.92 -25.23 16.61
CA CYS A 185 -0.98 -24.35 17.30
C CYS A 185 0.29 -24.24 16.44
N SER A 186 0.60 -23.03 15.97
CA SER A 186 1.77 -22.76 15.12
C SER A 186 3.10 -23.07 15.83
N VAL A 187 3.17 -22.86 17.14
CA VAL A 187 4.39 -23.06 17.96
C VAL A 187 4.68 -24.53 18.21
N SER A 188 3.65 -25.34 18.52
CA SER A 188 3.84 -26.75 18.90
C SER A 188 3.58 -27.75 17.76
N GLY A 189 2.88 -27.33 16.71
CA GLY A 189 2.49 -28.20 15.60
C GLY A 189 1.35 -29.18 15.90
N TYR A 190 0.78 -29.16 17.11
CA TYR A 190 -0.36 -30.00 17.48
C TYR A 190 -1.70 -29.36 17.09
N VAL A 191 -2.68 -30.20 16.78
CA VAL A 191 -4.05 -29.80 16.46
C VAL A 191 -4.98 -30.15 17.61
N PHE A 192 -5.78 -29.18 18.04
CA PHE A 192 -6.72 -29.28 19.15
C PHE A 192 -8.13 -28.85 18.72
N CYS A 193 -9.14 -29.15 19.54
CA CYS A 193 -10.43 -28.48 19.43
C CYS A 193 -10.27 -27.01 19.87
N TRP A 194 -10.86 -26.07 19.13
CA TRP A 194 -10.83 -24.63 19.46
C TRP A 194 -11.15 -24.36 20.94
N LYS A 195 -12.25 -24.95 21.44
CA LYS A 195 -12.69 -24.74 22.82
C LYS A 195 -11.67 -25.26 23.84
N CYS A 196 -11.04 -26.40 23.57
CA CYS A 196 -10.10 -27.03 24.49
C CYS A 196 -8.80 -26.23 24.61
N ILE A 197 -8.20 -25.83 23.48
CA ILE A 197 -6.93 -25.11 23.49
C ILE A 197 -7.08 -23.70 24.05
N ILE A 198 -8.20 -23.02 23.77
CA ILE A 198 -8.47 -21.68 24.30
C ILE A 198 -8.67 -21.70 25.81
N SER A 199 -9.37 -22.70 26.35
CA SER A 199 -9.54 -22.83 27.81
C SER A 199 -8.18 -23.00 28.49
N HIS A 200 -7.37 -23.92 27.98
CA HIS A 200 -6.05 -24.20 28.55
C HIS A 200 -5.07 -23.02 28.41
N MET A 201 -5.06 -22.35 27.26
CA MET A 201 -4.26 -21.15 27.03
C MET A 201 -4.65 -20.01 27.99
N LYS A 202 -5.94 -19.82 28.28
CA LYS A 202 -6.39 -18.79 29.22
C LYS A 202 -5.97 -19.07 30.67
N GLU A 203 -5.91 -20.35 31.05
CA GLU A 203 -5.56 -20.76 32.42
C GLU A 203 -4.04 -20.83 32.65
N HIS A 204 -3.29 -21.36 31.68
CA HIS A 204 -1.86 -21.65 31.85
C HIS A 204 -0.93 -20.87 30.90
N GLY A 205 -1.44 -20.32 29.80
CA GLY A 205 -0.61 -19.60 28.81
C GLY A 205 0.39 -20.48 28.05
N THR A 206 0.24 -21.81 28.12
CA THR A 206 1.19 -22.78 27.54
C THR A 206 0.48 -23.86 26.74
N CYS A 207 1.22 -24.57 25.89
CA CYS A 207 0.73 -25.71 25.14
C CYS A 207 0.57 -26.93 26.05
N PRO A 208 -0.58 -27.63 26.04
CA PRO A 208 -0.84 -28.76 26.94
C PRO A 208 0.03 -29.99 26.67
N VAL A 209 0.66 -30.09 25.48
CA VAL A 209 1.49 -31.25 25.11
C VAL A 209 2.98 -30.94 25.24
N THR A 210 3.42 -29.78 24.77
CA THR A 210 4.85 -29.42 24.72
C THR A 210 5.27 -28.41 25.80
N SER A 211 4.31 -27.85 26.55
CA SER A 211 4.53 -26.79 27.54
C SER A 211 5.16 -25.50 26.99
N TYR A 212 5.19 -25.33 25.66
CA TYR A 212 5.66 -24.09 25.04
C TYR A 212 4.72 -22.92 25.34
N PRO A 213 5.24 -21.69 25.54
CA PRO A 213 4.40 -20.52 25.71
C PRO A 213 3.58 -20.28 24.44
N ILE A 214 2.28 -20.02 24.58
CA ILE A 214 1.36 -19.79 23.45
C ILE A 214 0.45 -18.58 23.72
N SER A 215 0.13 -17.85 22.65
CA SER A 215 -0.80 -16.73 22.64
C SER A 215 -1.96 -16.98 21.67
N LEU A 216 -2.96 -16.09 21.63
CA LEU A 216 -4.08 -16.20 20.69
C LEU A 216 -3.63 -16.12 19.23
N ASP A 217 -2.59 -15.36 18.93
CA ASP A 217 -2.06 -15.17 17.58
C ASP A 217 -1.39 -16.44 17.03
N ASP A 218 -1.01 -17.35 17.93
CA ASP A 218 -0.40 -18.65 17.60
C ASP A 218 -1.42 -19.75 17.28
N LEU A 219 -2.72 -19.44 17.39
CA LEU A 219 -3.81 -20.39 17.20
C LEU A 219 -4.53 -20.13 15.87
N VAL A 220 -4.33 -21.04 14.92
CA VAL A 220 -4.93 -20.95 13.58
C VAL A 220 -6.02 -22.00 13.43
N ARG A 221 -7.26 -21.56 13.18
CA ARG A 221 -8.36 -22.47 12.87
C ARG A 221 -8.19 -23.04 11.46
N ILE A 222 -8.29 -24.35 11.36
CA ILE A 222 -8.29 -25.08 10.09
C ILE A 222 -9.75 -25.26 9.67
N TYR A 223 -10.06 -24.86 8.45
CA TYR A 223 -11.35 -25.13 7.82
C TYR A 223 -11.12 -26.23 6.80
N GLU A 224 -11.84 -27.35 6.95
CA GLU A 224 -11.87 -28.40 5.93
C GLU A 224 -12.62 -27.83 4.71
N THR A 225 -11.97 -27.87 3.56
CA THR A 225 -12.55 -27.56 2.24
C THR A 225 -13.15 -28.80 1.60
#